data_AF-A0AAU5N5L9-F1
#
_entry.id   AF-A0AAU5N5L9-F1
#
_cell.length_a   1.000
_cell.length_b   1.000
_cell.length_c   1.000
_cell.angle_alpha   90.00
_cell.angle_beta   90.00
_cell.angle_gamma   90.00
#
_symmetry.space_group_name_H-M   'P 1'
#
loop_
_entity.id
_entity.type
_entity.pdbx_description
1 polymer ?
#
loop_
_entity_poly.entity_id
_entity_poly.type
_entity_poly.pdbx_seq_one_letter_code
_entity_poly.pdbx_strand_id
1 'polypeptide(L)'
;MRALSVFRATSAEEFGVWDAAPVWDRATEGLSVWDRTAGELAVWDSSAGDLSVWDSTPGDLAVWDSASEDLAVWDAAPGDLSVWDAVSDDLSVWDSAPRDLSVWDSASDDLSVWDRAPQPLAA
;
A
#
# COMPACT_ATOMS: atom_id res chain seq x y z
N MET A 1 -19.55 -18.42 -2.22
CA MET A 1 -18.19 -18.18 -1.69
C MET A 1 -17.25 -18.16 -2.88
N ARG A 2 -17.10 -17.00 -3.51
CA ARG A 2 -16.13 -16.82 -4.59
C ARG A 2 -14.94 -16.14 -3.95
N ALA A 3 -13.88 -16.89 -3.69
CA ALA A 3 -12.58 -16.30 -3.55
C ALA A 3 -12.27 -15.64 -4.90
N LEU A 4 -12.16 -14.32 -4.95
CA LEU A 4 -11.47 -13.68 -6.05
C LEU A 4 -9.98 -13.77 -5.71
N SER A 5 -9.41 -14.96 -5.86
CA SER A 5 -7.96 -15.05 -6.11
C SER A 5 -7.77 -14.40 -7.47
N VAL A 6 -7.44 -13.11 -7.51
CA VAL A 6 -7.04 -12.45 -8.74
C VAL A 6 -5.71 -13.09 -9.13
N PHE A 7 -5.80 -14.11 -9.98
CA PHE A 7 -4.66 -14.69 -10.66
C PHE A 7 -4.94 -14.55 -12.16
N ARG A 8 -4.62 -13.37 -12.71
CA ARG A 8 -4.56 -13.17 -14.17
C ARG A 8 -3.82 -11.87 -14.49
N ALA A 9 -2.54 -12.01 -14.85
CA ALA A 9 -1.79 -10.98 -15.54
C ALA A 9 -2.20 -10.96 -17.02
N THR A 10 -2.94 -9.93 -17.44
CA THR A 10 -2.81 -9.20 -18.72
C THR A 10 -3.68 -7.95 -18.63
N SER A 11 -3.08 -6.76 -18.65
CA SER A 11 -3.69 -5.41 -18.64
C SER A 11 -3.79 -4.74 -17.26
N ALA A 12 -3.40 -3.46 -17.21
CA ALA A 12 -3.62 -2.52 -16.12
C ALA A 12 -5.11 -2.50 -15.75
N GLU A 13 -5.44 -3.09 -14.60
CA GLU A 13 -6.80 -3.15 -14.08
C GLU A 13 -6.83 -2.44 -12.71
N GLU A 14 -7.78 -1.53 -12.54
CA GLU A 14 -8.09 -0.89 -11.26
C GLU A 14 -8.83 -1.90 -10.37
N PHE A 15 -8.23 -2.29 -9.24
CA PHE A 15 -8.84 -3.28 -8.34
C PHE A 15 -9.47 -2.59 -7.13
N GLY A 16 -10.80 -2.67 -7.05
CA GLY A 16 -11.51 -2.47 -5.79
C GLY A 16 -11.50 -3.75 -4.97
N VAL A 17 -10.96 -3.72 -3.76
CA VAL A 17 -10.98 -4.85 -2.82
C VAL A 17 -12.26 -4.76 -1.98
N TRP A 18 -13.08 -5.82 -2.01
CA TRP A 18 -14.41 -5.86 -1.37
C TRP A 18 -14.51 -6.88 -0.23
N ASP A 19 -13.43 -7.60 0.02
CA ASP A 19 -13.23 -8.58 1.10
C ASP A 19 -11.77 -8.46 1.53
N ALA A 20 -11.46 -8.66 2.82
CA ALA A 20 -10.11 -8.54 3.42
C ALA A 20 -9.09 -9.60 2.94
N ALA A 21 -8.96 -9.77 1.63
CA ALA A 21 -8.06 -10.70 0.99
C ALA A 21 -6.79 -9.97 0.53
N PRO A 22 -5.62 -10.62 0.62
CA PRO A 22 -4.38 -10.02 0.18
C PRO A 22 -4.34 -9.88 -1.35
N VAL A 23 -3.77 -8.78 -1.82
CA VAL A 23 -3.54 -8.48 -3.24
C VAL A 23 -2.12 -8.90 -3.60
N TRP A 24 -1.97 -9.62 -4.71
CA TRP A 24 -0.68 -10.07 -5.23
C TRP A 24 -0.61 -9.74 -6.71
N ASP A 25 0.38 -8.95 -7.11
CA ASP A 25 0.65 -8.67 -8.51
C ASP A 25 2.07 -9.04 -8.94
N ARG A 26 2.16 -9.46 -10.20
CA ARG A 26 3.39 -9.80 -10.90
C ARG A 26 3.20 -9.51 -12.39
N ALA A 27 2.96 -8.25 -12.70
CA ALA A 27 2.79 -7.76 -14.05
C ALA A 27 4.03 -6.99 -14.54
N THR A 28 3.94 -6.40 -15.72
CA THR A 28 4.92 -5.43 -16.25
C THR A 28 4.30 -4.03 -16.36
N GLU A 29 3.06 -3.89 -15.92
CA GLU A 29 2.27 -2.67 -15.95
C GLU A 29 1.94 -2.32 -14.50
N GLY A 30 1.70 -1.04 -14.23
CA GLY A 30 1.43 -0.59 -12.87
C GLY A 30 0.13 -1.13 -12.26
N LEU A 31 0.11 -1.21 -10.93
CA LEU A 31 -1.02 -1.65 -10.11
C LEU A 31 -1.60 -0.47 -9.33
N SER A 32 -2.93 -0.37 -9.32
CA SER A 32 -3.66 0.54 -8.43
C SER A 32 -4.64 -0.23 -7.55
N VAL A 33 -4.44 -0.16 -6.24
CA VAL A 33 -5.28 -0.80 -5.22
C VAL A 33 -6.07 0.24 -4.46
N TRP A 34 -7.38 0.05 -4.38
CA TRP A 34 -8.25 0.83 -3.51
C TRP A 34 -9.02 -0.08 -2.56
N ASP A 35 -8.84 0.11 -1.26
CA ASP A 35 -9.63 -0.58 -0.24
C ASP A 35 -10.68 0.34 0.42
N ARG A 36 -11.86 -0.24 0.68
CA ARG A 36 -12.98 0.40 1.39
C ARG A 36 -13.62 -0.56 2.39
N THR A 37 -12.87 -1.56 2.84
CA THR A 37 -13.38 -2.64 3.66
C THR A 37 -12.64 -2.64 4.99
N ALA A 38 -13.38 -2.47 6.08
CA ALA A 38 -12.75 -2.58 7.40
C ALA A 38 -12.13 -3.97 7.59
N GLY A 39 -10.87 -4.01 8.03
CA GLY A 39 -10.08 -5.24 8.16
C GLY A 39 -8.63 -5.03 7.74
N GLU A 40 -7.82 -6.08 7.84
CA GLU A 40 -6.41 -6.03 7.43
C GLU A 40 -6.31 -6.10 5.89
N LEU A 41 -5.51 -5.22 5.29
CA LEU A 41 -5.14 -5.26 3.88
C LEU A 41 -3.64 -5.54 3.74
N ALA A 42 -3.29 -6.52 2.91
CA ALA A 42 -1.91 -6.77 2.53
C ALA A 42 -1.78 -6.70 1.00
N VAL A 43 -0.87 -5.87 0.52
CA VAL A 43 -0.53 -5.70 -0.90
C VAL A 43 0.90 -6.14 -1.12
N TRP A 44 1.09 -7.02 -2.09
CA TRP A 44 2.40 -7.46 -2.54
C TRP A 44 2.54 -7.23 -4.04
N ASP A 45 3.51 -6.41 -4.41
CA ASP A 45 3.84 -6.11 -5.79
C ASP A 45 5.28 -6.57 -6.11
N SER A 46 5.44 -7.08 -7.32
CA SER A 46 6.74 -7.47 -7.88
C SER A 46 6.76 -7.21 -9.39
N SER A 47 6.00 -6.21 -9.80
CA SER A 47 5.83 -5.74 -11.17
C SER A 47 6.90 -4.73 -11.52
N ALA A 48 7.12 -4.46 -12.81
CA ALA A 48 8.07 -3.45 -13.27
C ALA A 48 7.44 -2.07 -13.47
N GLY A 49 6.22 -1.83 -12.98
CA GLY A 49 5.51 -0.56 -13.14
C GLY A 49 5.08 0.01 -11.80
N ASP A 50 4.48 1.20 -11.83
CA ASP A 50 4.11 1.93 -10.61
C ASP A 50 3.11 1.16 -9.73
N LEU A 51 3.31 1.23 -8.42
CA LEU A 51 2.34 0.77 -7.42
C LEU A 51 1.69 1.95 -6.72
N SER A 52 0.37 2.01 -6.75
CA SER A 52 -0.43 2.97 -5.99
C SER A 52 -1.41 2.25 -5.06
N VAL A 53 -1.34 2.53 -3.76
CA VAL A 53 -2.23 1.94 -2.75
C VAL A 53 -2.97 3.04 -2.01
N TRP A 54 -4.29 2.89 -1.90
CA TRP A 54 -5.14 3.77 -1.12
C TRP A 54 -6.01 2.97 -0.14
N ASP A 55 -5.90 3.31 1.15
CA ASP A 55 -6.79 2.81 2.20
C ASP A 55 -7.45 3.97 2.97
N SER A 56 -8.72 3.77 3.33
CA SER A 56 -9.53 4.75 4.04
C SER A 56 -10.44 4.13 5.11
N THR A 57 -10.28 2.84 5.39
CA THR A 57 -11.17 2.10 6.29
C THR A 57 -10.44 1.49 7.47
N PRO A 58 -11.04 1.45 8.68
CA PRO A 58 -10.36 0.95 9.88
C PRO A 58 -9.75 -0.44 9.70
N GLY A 59 -8.47 -0.57 9.98
CA GLY A 59 -7.70 -1.76 9.65
C GLY A 59 -6.21 -1.46 9.54
N ASP A 60 -5.39 -2.51 9.61
CA ASP A 60 -3.95 -2.37 9.42
C ASP A 60 -3.60 -2.61 7.95
N LEU A 61 -2.72 -1.77 7.40
CA LEU A 61 -2.27 -1.83 6.01
C LEU A 61 -0.80 -2.27 5.96
N ALA A 62 -0.52 -3.33 5.20
CA ALA A 62 0.82 -3.78 4.87
C ALA A 62 1.06 -3.73 3.36
N VAL A 63 2.10 -3.00 2.93
CA VAL A 63 2.51 -2.89 1.52
C VAL A 63 3.94 -3.41 1.39
N TRP A 64 4.14 -4.34 0.47
CA TRP A 64 5.46 -4.84 0.07
C TRP A 64 5.63 -4.62 -1.43
N ASP A 65 6.60 -3.80 -1.81
CA ASP A 65 7.04 -3.66 -3.19
C ASP A 65 8.48 -4.15 -3.38
N SER A 66 8.72 -4.79 -4.52
CA SER A 66 10.02 -5.35 -4.87
C SER A 66 10.40 -5.18 -6.34
N ALA A 67 9.75 -4.33 -7.14
CA ALA A 67 10.22 -4.06 -8.50
C ALA A 67 9.59 -2.83 -9.20
N SER A 68 8.84 -1.95 -8.52
CA SER A 68 8.14 -0.85 -9.17
C SER A 68 9.07 0.25 -9.72
N GLU A 69 8.54 1.06 -10.64
CA GLU A 69 9.14 2.37 -10.98
C GLU A 69 8.86 3.31 -9.79
N ASP A 70 7.61 3.68 -9.53
CA ASP A 70 7.24 4.47 -8.35
C ASP A 70 6.32 3.71 -7.38
N LEU A 71 6.52 3.90 -6.07
CA LEU A 71 5.60 3.45 -5.01
C LEU A 71 4.92 4.64 -4.32
N ALA A 72 3.59 4.69 -4.40
CA ALA A 72 2.76 5.64 -3.69
C ALA A 72 1.77 4.94 -2.74
N VAL A 73 1.83 5.26 -1.45
CA VAL A 73 0.92 4.75 -0.42
C VAL A 73 0.20 5.90 0.26
N TRP A 74 -1.13 5.83 0.30
CA TRP A 74 -1.98 6.79 0.98
C TRP A 74 -2.89 6.07 1.97
N ASP A 75 -2.71 6.35 3.26
CA ASP A 75 -3.49 5.76 4.33
C ASP A 75 -4.22 6.84 5.16
N ALA A 76 -5.54 6.73 5.22
CA ALA A 76 -6.40 7.49 6.14
C ALA A 76 -7.20 6.61 7.10
N ALA A 77 -6.93 5.31 7.11
CA ALA A 77 -7.54 4.37 8.01
C ALA A 77 -7.03 4.59 9.44
N PRO A 78 -7.88 4.41 10.46
CA PRO A 78 -7.38 4.18 11.81
C PRO A 78 -6.85 2.73 11.92
N GLY A 79 -5.53 2.60 11.93
CA GLY A 79 -4.78 1.35 12.12
C GLY A 79 -3.28 1.58 11.93
N ASP A 80 -2.50 0.50 11.93
CA ASP A 80 -1.05 0.58 11.72
C ASP A 80 -0.72 0.47 10.23
N LEU A 81 0.22 1.29 9.76
CA LEU A 81 0.73 1.26 8.38
C LEU A 81 2.15 0.72 8.35
N SER A 82 2.38 -0.32 7.56
CA SER A 82 3.70 -0.88 7.28
C SER A 82 3.99 -0.87 5.78
N VAL A 83 5.04 -0.16 5.38
CA VAL A 83 5.51 -0.09 3.99
C VAL A 83 6.93 -0.62 3.90
N TRP A 84 7.16 -1.52 2.95
CA TRP A 84 8.46 -2.09 2.64
C TRP A 84 8.70 -1.98 1.14
N ASP A 85 9.74 -1.23 0.78
CA ASP A 85 10.13 -0.98 -0.61
C ASP A 85 11.58 -1.41 -0.83
N ALA A 86 11.79 -2.30 -1.80
CA ALA A 86 13.11 -2.84 -2.08
C ALA A 86 13.81 -2.19 -3.27
N VAL A 87 13.09 -1.61 -4.25
CA VAL A 87 13.69 -1.30 -5.56
C VAL A 87 13.04 -0.16 -6.35
N SER A 88 12.08 0.58 -5.79
CA SER A 88 11.47 1.72 -6.51
C SER A 88 12.46 2.85 -6.77
N ASP A 89 12.23 3.62 -7.84
CA ASP A 89 12.88 4.91 -8.10
C ASP A 89 12.39 5.92 -7.04
N ASP A 90 11.08 6.12 -6.87
CA ASP A 90 10.53 7.03 -5.86
C ASP A 90 9.57 6.34 -4.86
N LEU A 91 9.74 6.60 -3.56
CA LEU A 91 8.80 6.21 -2.51
C LEU A 91 8.09 7.42 -1.91
N SER A 92 6.77 7.45 -2.04
CA SER A 92 5.88 8.41 -1.39
C SER A 92 4.90 7.73 -0.44
N VAL A 93 4.99 8.06 0.85
CA VAL A 93 4.07 7.55 1.88
C VAL A 93 3.36 8.72 2.56
N TRP A 94 2.03 8.69 2.55
CA TRP A 94 1.18 9.61 3.28
C TRP A 94 0.32 8.83 4.27
N ASP A 95 0.53 9.09 5.56
CA ASP A 95 -0.22 8.49 6.64
C ASP A 95 -0.92 9.58 7.45
N SER A 96 -2.24 9.44 7.60
CA SER A 96 -3.05 10.27 8.48
C SER A 96 -3.71 9.52 9.63
N ALA A 97 -3.34 8.24 9.81
CA ALA A 97 -3.78 7.38 10.89
C ALA A 97 -3.29 7.91 12.25
N PRO A 98 -4.05 7.68 13.33
CA PRO A 98 -3.65 8.01 14.68
C PRO A 98 -2.76 6.93 15.33
N ARG A 99 -2.18 5.99 14.58
CA ARG A 99 -1.30 4.94 15.12
C ARG A 99 0.08 4.93 14.45
N ASP A 100 0.73 3.77 14.43
CA ASP A 100 2.15 3.64 14.12
C ASP A 100 2.38 3.49 12.61
N LEU A 101 3.29 4.32 12.10
CA LEU A 101 3.85 4.19 10.76
C LEU A 101 5.22 3.52 10.81
N SER A 102 5.40 2.47 10.02
CA SER A 102 6.69 1.82 9.77
C SER A 102 7.01 1.85 8.29
N VAL A 103 8.09 2.54 7.91
CA VAL A 103 8.58 2.57 6.51
C VAL A 103 10.00 2.02 6.47
N TRP A 104 10.23 1.11 5.54
CA TRP A 104 11.55 0.64 5.15
C TRP A 104 11.72 0.79 3.65
N ASP A 105 12.83 1.42 3.26
CA ASP A 105 13.24 1.61 1.89
C ASP A 105 14.73 1.25 1.76
N SER A 106 15.09 0.59 0.67
CA SER A 106 16.48 0.19 0.39
C SER A 106 17.07 0.69 -0.92
N ALA A 107 16.30 1.38 -1.77
CA ALA A 107 16.73 1.66 -3.12
C ALA A 107 16.18 2.94 -3.77
N SER A 108 15.30 3.71 -3.11
CA SER A 108 14.76 4.93 -3.72
C SER A 108 15.82 5.99 -4.01
N ASP A 109 15.67 6.64 -5.16
CA ASP A 109 16.29 7.92 -5.49
C ASP A 109 15.71 9.03 -4.58
N ASP A 110 14.38 9.11 -4.44
CA ASP A 110 13.70 10.01 -3.50
C ASP A 110 12.74 9.29 -2.53
N LEU A 111 12.85 9.63 -1.24
CA LEU A 111 11.95 9.17 -0.17
C LEU A 111 11.18 10.35 0.42
N SER A 112 9.85 10.32 0.30
CA SER A 112 8.93 11.30 0.88
C SER A 112 7.94 10.64 1.84
N VAL A 113 8.09 10.90 3.14
CA VAL A 113 7.17 10.40 4.17
C VAL A 113 6.48 11.57 4.86
N TRP A 114 5.14 11.55 4.86
CA TRP A 114 4.31 12.44 5.65
C TRP A 114 3.46 11.61 6.62
N ASP A 115 3.64 11.85 7.91
CA ASP A 115 2.89 11.21 8.98
C ASP A 115 2.20 12.28 9.85
N ARG A 116 0.89 12.13 10.02
CA ARG A 116 0.10 12.91 10.97
C ARG A 116 0.03 12.23 12.33
N ALA A 117 1.19 12.06 12.98
CA ALA A 117 1.28 11.44 14.29
C ALA A 117 0.24 11.99 15.31
N PRO A 118 -0.34 11.13 16.16
CA PRO A 118 -1.20 11.58 17.25
C PRO A 118 -0.42 12.52 18.16
N GLN A 119 -0.96 13.72 18.36
CA GLN A 119 -0.43 14.67 19.34
C GLN A 119 -0.44 13.97 20.72
N PRO A 120 0.68 13.87 21.45
CA PRO A 120 0.58 13.48 22.85
C PRO A 120 -0.30 14.54 23.53
N LEU A 121 -1.40 14.10 24.16
CA LEU A 121 -2.19 14.95 25.05
C LEU A 121 -1.24 15.45 26.14
N ALA A 122 -0.70 16.66 25.97
CA ALA A 122 0.02 17.34 27.03
C ALA A 122 -0.95 17.54 28.19
N ALA A 123 -0.67 16.85 29.31
CA ALA A 123 -1.39 16.99 30.57
C ALA A 123 -1.09 18.35 31.23
#